data_AF-A0A0D2TLG5-F1
#
_entry.id   AF-A0A0D2TLG5-F1
#
_cell.length_a   1.000
_cell.length_b   1.000
_cell.length_c   1.000
_cell.angle_alpha   90.00
_cell.angle_beta   90.00
_cell.angle_gamma   90.00
#
_symmetry.space_group_name_H-M   'P 1'
#
loop_
_entity.id
_entity.type
_entity.pdbx_description
1 polymer ?
#
loop_
_entity_poly.entity_id
_entity_poly.type
_entity_poly.pdbx_seq_one_letter_code
_entity_poly.pdbx_strand_id
1 'polypeptide(L)'
;MENENEKEMEKENQGSNHNAATIGGVSEQVTPSNSSISPPPDPESESNNDLSTEALAKALSSMLTSLIKDFDSKALDTLASQDILSSSIDRLTRELDQLLEDAPSPFIMQHAVKFSNVRKRVLSLNLLLKSIQRRVDNIDRMLSMGLQHDCHRRFLTTSTLAVCYWSF
;
A
#
# COMPACT_ATOMS: atom_id res chain seq x y z
N MET A 1 -33.01 -22.54 65.33
CA MET A 1 -31.80 -21.69 65.31
C MET A 1 -31.72 -21.10 63.92
N GLU A 2 -32.10 -19.83 63.84
CA GLU A 2 -32.00 -18.95 62.68
C GLU A 2 -30.53 -18.67 62.30
N ASN A 3 -30.33 -18.30 61.04
CA ASN A 3 -29.57 -17.14 60.51
C ASN A 3 -29.20 -17.48 59.05
N GLU A 4 -29.91 -16.97 58.05
CA GLU A 4 -29.75 -15.63 57.44
C GLU A 4 -28.31 -15.35 56.98
N ASN A 5 -28.10 -15.33 55.67
CA ASN A 5 -27.38 -14.24 54.99
C ASN A 5 -27.48 -14.36 53.46
N GLU A 6 -28.27 -13.46 52.92
CA GLU A 6 -28.38 -13.06 51.53
C GLU A 6 -27.04 -12.48 51.02
N LYS A 7 -26.73 -12.69 49.74
CA LYS A 7 -26.18 -11.61 48.91
C LYS A 7 -26.33 -11.91 47.42
N GLU A 8 -27.27 -11.18 46.83
CA GLU A 8 -27.36 -10.89 45.40
C GLU A 8 -26.03 -10.34 44.85
N MET A 9 -25.73 -10.69 43.59
CA MET A 9 -25.06 -9.77 42.68
C MET A 9 -25.38 -10.15 41.24
N GLU A 10 -26.52 -9.63 40.78
CA GLU A 10 -26.91 -9.50 39.39
C GLU A 10 -25.97 -8.46 38.73
N LYS A 11 -25.28 -8.85 37.66
CA LYS A 11 -24.44 -7.93 36.87
C LYS A 11 -25.18 -7.56 35.59
N GLU A 12 -25.93 -6.48 35.63
CA GLU A 12 -26.34 -5.76 34.43
C GLU A 12 -25.13 -5.04 33.83
N ASN A 13 -24.79 -5.41 32.59
CA ASN A 13 -23.80 -4.74 31.75
C ASN A 13 -24.57 -4.02 30.63
N GLN A 14 -25.03 -2.81 30.88
CA GLN A 14 -25.58 -1.91 29.86
C GLN A 14 -24.51 -0.89 29.47
N GLY A 15 -23.92 -1.11 28.31
CA GLY A 15 -22.97 -0.21 27.67
C GLY A 15 -23.49 0.24 26.31
N SER A 16 -23.48 1.56 26.13
CA SER A 16 -23.45 2.30 24.86
C SER A 16 -24.77 2.40 24.07
N ASN A 17 -25.34 3.61 24.11
CA ASN A 17 -26.10 4.20 23.01
C ASN A 17 -25.77 5.70 22.96
N HIS A 18 -24.83 6.09 22.10
CA HIS A 18 -24.58 7.49 21.76
C HIS A 18 -25.32 7.82 20.48
N ASN A 19 -26.47 8.45 20.63
CA ASN A 19 -27.37 8.87 19.57
C ASN A 19 -27.01 10.28 19.04
N ALA A 20 -26.78 10.30 17.72
CA ALA A 20 -27.35 11.22 16.74
C ALA A 20 -27.12 12.75 16.86
N ALA A 21 -26.36 13.24 15.88
CA ALA A 21 -26.68 14.38 15.00
C ALA A 21 -27.09 15.72 15.64
N THR A 22 -26.15 16.67 15.65
CA THR A 22 -26.42 18.10 15.50
C THR A 22 -25.21 18.74 14.83
N ILE A 23 -25.23 18.85 13.50
CA ILE A 23 -24.36 19.80 12.79
C ILE A 23 -25.23 21.03 12.53
N GLY A 24 -25.09 22.01 13.43
CA GLY A 24 -25.68 23.33 13.29
C GLY A 24 -25.04 24.08 12.12
N GLY A 25 -25.88 24.76 11.36
CA GLY A 25 -25.52 25.46 10.12
C GLY A 25 -24.50 26.56 10.33
N VAL A 26 -23.49 26.56 9.47
CA VAL A 26 -22.68 27.74 9.17
C VAL A 26 -23.42 28.53 8.09
N SER A 27 -23.86 29.72 8.49
CA SER A 27 -24.38 30.77 7.63
C SER A 27 -23.20 31.53 7.05
N GLU A 28 -22.85 31.28 5.79
CA GLU A 28 -21.98 32.15 5.01
C GLU A 28 -22.78 32.78 3.86
N GLN A 29 -23.26 33.99 4.12
CA GLN A 29 -23.65 34.92 3.07
C GLN A 29 -22.39 35.68 2.66
N VAL A 30 -21.87 35.38 1.47
CA VAL A 30 -20.91 36.27 0.78
C VAL A 30 -21.46 36.51 -0.63
N THR A 31 -22.08 37.66 -0.81
CA THR A 31 -22.26 38.27 -2.12
C THR A 31 -21.00 39.06 -2.47
N PRO A 32 -20.48 38.95 -3.68
CA PRO A 32 -19.82 40.06 -4.32
C PRO A 32 -20.65 40.51 -5.53
N SER A 33 -21.02 41.79 -5.50
CA SER A 33 -21.63 42.49 -6.62
C SER A 33 -20.75 42.45 -7.87
N ASN A 34 -21.44 42.46 -9.02
CA ASN A 34 -21.02 42.93 -10.35
C ASN A 34 -20.19 44.25 -10.28
N SER A 35 -19.45 44.74 -11.27
CA SER A 35 -19.43 44.60 -12.72
C SER A 35 -18.11 45.23 -13.21
N SER A 36 -17.46 44.71 -14.25
CA SER A 36 -16.96 45.53 -15.37
C SER A 36 -16.42 44.65 -16.49
N ILE A 37 -16.89 44.90 -17.71
CA ILE A 37 -16.58 44.18 -18.94
C ILE A 37 -15.40 44.88 -19.64
N SER A 38 -14.32 44.09 -19.85
CA SER A 38 -13.21 44.05 -20.82
C SER A 38 -12.76 45.28 -21.65
N PRO A 39 -11.47 45.29 -22.03
CA PRO A 39 -11.12 45.05 -23.45
C PRO A 39 -9.94 44.04 -23.62
N PRO A 40 -9.56 43.64 -24.85
CA PRO A 40 -9.25 42.25 -25.27
C PRO A 40 -7.85 41.72 -24.89
N PRO A 41 -7.66 40.39 -24.81
CA PRO A 41 -6.34 39.78 -24.70
C PRO A 41 -5.64 39.72 -26.06
N ASP A 42 -4.45 40.32 -26.13
CA ASP A 42 -3.42 40.07 -27.15
C ASP A 42 -2.90 38.62 -27.03
N PRO A 43 -2.77 37.86 -28.14
CA PRO A 43 -2.19 36.53 -28.11
C PRO A 43 -0.69 36.56 -28.45
N GLU A 44 0.18 36.87 -27.47
CA GLU A 44 1.63 36.78 -27.65
C GLU A 44 2.33 36.12 -26.45
N SER A 45 3.09 35.04 -26.75
CA SER A 45 4.06 34.30 -25.90
C SER A 45 3.57 33.10 -25.06
N GLU A 46 3.09 32.08 -25.78
CA GLU A 46 3.30 30.66 -25.44
C GLU A 46 4.79 30.36 -25.17
N SER A 47 5.22 30.12 -23.92
CA SER A 47 6.50 29.44 -23.60
C SER A 47 6.74 29.15 -22.10
N ASN A 48 6.00 29.77 -21.16
CA ASN A 48 6.27 29.59 -19.71
C ASN A 48 5.49 28.43 -19.06
N ASN A 49 4.43 27.94 -19.71
CA ASN A 49 3.59 26.86 -19.18
C ASN A 49 4.27 25.48 -19.29
N ASP A 50 5.10 25.26 -20.32
CA ASP A 50 5.79 23.98 -20.53
C ASP A 50 6.87 23.71 -19.46
N LEU A 51 7.65 24.73 -19.09
CA LEU A 51 8.67 24.62 -18.04
C LEU A 51 8.06 24.32 -16.66
N SER A 52 6.93 24.95 -16.34
CA SER A 52 6.18 24.71 -15.10
C SER A 52 5.56 23.31 -15.07
N THR A 53 5.02 22.85 -16.19
CA THR A 53 4.42 21.51 -16.33
C THR A 53 5.49 20.40 -16.27
N GLU A 54 6.65 20.60 -16.90
CA GLU A 54 7.81 19.70 -16.80
C GLU A 54 8.34 19.62 -15.37
N ALA A 55 8.49 20.77 -14.67
CA ALA A 55 8.93 20.81 -13.29
C ALA A 55 7.96 20.07 -12.35
N LEU A 56 6.65 20.24 -12.55
CA LEU A 56 5.61 19.51 -11.83
C LEU A 56 5.67 18.01 -12.14
N ALA A 57 5.80 17.62 -13.41
CA ALA A 57 5.93 16.22 -13.81
C ALA A 57 7.16 15.56 -13.19
N LYS A 58 8.30 16.27 -13.14
CA LYS A 58 9.52 15.82 -12.45
C LYS A 58 9.32 15.70 -10.94
N ALA A 59 8.63 16.66 -10.31
CA ALA A 59 8.32 16.59 -8.89
C ALA A 59 7.43 15.39 -8.55
N LEU A 60 6.37 15.15 -9.33
CA LEU A 60 5.49 13.99 -9.18
C LEU A 60 6.25 12.68 -9.45
N SER A 61 7.07 12.62 -10.50
CA SER A 61 7.89 11.44 -10.81
C SER A 61 8.87 11.12 -9.69
N SER A 62 9.52 12.14 -9.12
CA SER A 62 10.45 12.00 -8.00
C SER A 62 9.72 11.49 -6.75
N MET A 63 8.57 12.11 -6.43
CA MET A 63 7.75 11.72 -5.29
C MET A 63 7.26 10.27 -5.41
N LEU A 64 6.72 9.88 -6.57
CA LEU A 64 6.28 8.51 -6.82
C LEU A 64 7.46 7.52 -6.77
N THR A 65 8.61 7.87 -7.33
CA THR A 65 9.81 7.03 -7.28
C THR A 65 10.28 6.80 -5.84
N SER A 66 10.29 7.85 -5.02
CA SER A 66 10.64 7.73 -3.59
C SER A 66 9.66 6.82 -2.86
N LEU A 67 8.36 7.05 -3.05
CA LEU A 67 7.31 6.26 -2.40
C LEU A 67 7.40 4.77 -2.78
N ILE A 68 7.63 4.46 -4.06
CA ILE A 68 7.80 3.08 -4.53
C ILE A 68 8.99 2.42 -3.83
N LYS A 69 10.14 3.09 -3.76
CA LYS A 69 11.33 2.58 -3.06
C LYS A 69 11.10 2.35 -1.57
N ASP A 70 10.37 3.25 -0.91
CA ASP A 70 10.05 3.14 0.51
C ASP A 70 9.11 1.96 0.80
N PHE A 71 8.12 1.71 -0.07
CA PHE A 71 7.25 0.54 0.05
C PHE A 71 7.97 -0.76 -0.28
N ASP A 72 8.85 -0.76 -1.27
CA ASP A 72 9.63 -1.94 -1.66
C ASP A 72 10.59 -2.38 -0.56
N SER A 73 11.35 -1.44 0.02
CA SER A 73 12.25 -1.75 1.14
C SER A 73 11.49 -2.36 2.31
N LYS A 74 10.34 -1.80 2.69
CA LYS A 74 9.47 -2.36 3.74
C LYS A 74 8.89 -3.73 3.39
N ALA A 75 8.53 -3.96 2.13
CA ALA A 75 8.03 -5.26 1.67
C ALA A 75 9.13 -6.33 1.78
N LEU A 76 10.36 -5.99 1.41
CA LEU A 76 11.53 -6.85 1.55
C LEU A 76 11.86 -7.14 3.03
N ASP A 77 11.86 -6.12 3.89
CA ASP A 77 12.09 -6.30 5.33
C ASP A 77 11.02 -7.19 5.97
N THR A 78 9.77 -7.04 5.55
CA THR A 78 8.65 -7.88 5.99
C THR A 78 8.82 -9.31 5.52
N LEU A 79 9.25 -9.51 4.27
CA LEU A 79 9.53 -10.84 3.72
C LEU A 79 10.64 -11.55 4.50
N ALA A 80 11.75 -10.86 4.77
CA ALA A 80 12.86 -11.37 5.56
C ALA A 80 12.43 -11.73 7.00
N SER A 81 11.65 -10.85 7.64
CA SER A 81 11.10 -11.11 8.98
C SER A 81 10.16 -12.32 9.00
N GLN A 82 9.37 -12.52 7.95
CA GLN A 82 8.49 -13.68 7.83
C GLN A 82 9.27 -14.98 7.56
N ASP A 83 10.36 -14.94 6.80
CA ASP A 83 11.24 -16.11 6.59
C ASP A 83 11.90 -16.53 7.91
N ILE A 84 12.39 -15.57 8.70
CA ILE A 84 12.93 -15.83 10.05
C ILE A 84 11.85 -16.42 10.97
N LEU A 85 10.64 -15.85 10.94
CA LEU A 85 9.52 -16.37 11.71
C LEU A 85 9.16 -17.79 11.27
N SER A 86 9.12 -18.07 9.96
CA SER A 86 8.86 -19.41 9.43
C SER A 86 9.91 -20.42 9.88
N SER A 87 11.19 -20.06 9.88
CA SER A 87 12.28 -20.93 10.37
C SER A 87 12.17 -21.19 11.86
N SER A 88 11.92 -20.13 12.65
CA SER A 88 11.69 -20.26 14.10
C SER A 88 10.47 -21.13 14.37
N ILE A 89 9.47 -21.02 13.50
CA ILE A 89 8.27 -21.80 13.58
C ILE A 89 8.62 -23.28 13.37
N ASP A 90 9.23 -23.60 12.23
CA ASP A 90 9.62 -24.97 11.88
C ASP A 90 10.48 -25.62 12.97
N ARG A 91 11.37 -24.87 13.62
CA ARG A 91 12.16 -25.38 14.75
C ARG A 91 11.29 -25.75 15.96
N LEU A 92 10.42 -24.85 16.42
CA LEU A 92 9.53 -25.13 17.55
C LEU A 92 8.55 -26.28 17.24
N THR A 93 8.13 -26.45 15.97
CA THR A 93 7.34 -27.63 15.57
C THR A 93 8.11 -28.92 15.88
N ARG A 94 9.39 -28.98 15.49
CA ARG A 94 10.23 -30.16 15.73
C ARG A 94 10.47 -30.39 17.23
N GLU A 95 10.70 -29.33 18.00
CA GLU A 95 10.84 -29.43 19.46
C GLU A 95 9.56 -30.00 20.08
N LEU A 96 8.39 -29.61 19.57
CA LEU A 96 7.11 -30.10 20.04
C LEU A 96 6.81 -31.54 19.58
N ASP A 97 7.21 -31.90 18.36
CA ASP A 97 7.12 -33.28 17.85
C ASP A 97 8.00 -34.21 18.69
N GLN A 98 9.21 -33.78 19.06
CA GLN A 98 10.12 -34.53 19.94
C GLN A 98 9.53 -34.69 21.36
N LEU A 99 8.94 -33.64 21.92
CA LEU A 99 8.24 -33.72 23.22
C LEU A 99 7.03 -34.67 23.19
N LEU A 100 6.36 -34.80 22.04
CA LEU A 100 5.26 -35.73 21.83
C LEU A 100 5.72 -37.19 21.80
N GLU A 101 6.90 -37.46 21.22
CA GLU A 101 7.51 -38.79 21.26
C GLU A 101 7.92 -39.17 22.69
N ASP A 102 8.51 -38.24 23.45
CA ASP A 102 8.98 -38.49 24.81
C ASP A 102 7.85 -38.53 25.86
N ALA A 103 6.71 -37.87 25.63
CA ALA A 103 5.55 -37.88 26.53
C ALA A 103 4.22 -37.67 25.78
N PRO A 104 3.44 -38.74 25.50
CA PRO A 104 2.18 -38.64 24.78
C PRO A 104 1.08 -38.04 25.65
N SER A 105 1.09 -36.71 25.79
CA SER A 105 0.03 -35.94 26.46
C SER A 105 -0.90 -35.31 25.42
N PRO A 106 -2.24 -35.48 25.55
CA PRO A 106 -3.21 -34.89 24.64
C PRO A 106 -3.17 -33.35 24.61
N PHE A 107 -2.65 -32.71 25.66
CA PHE A 107 -2.50 -31.26 25.73
C PHE A 107 -1.41 -30.74 24.77
N ILE A 108 -0.29 -31.46 24.66
CA ILE A 108 0.86 -31.07 23.82
C ILE A 108 0.50 -31.19 22.33
N MET A 109 -0.29 -32.21 21.98
CA MET A 109 -0.83 -32.37 20.62
C MET A 109 -1.70 -31.19 20.18
N GLN A 110 -2.51 -30.60 21.08
CA GLN A 110 -3.29 -29.39 20.75
C GLN A 110 -2.39 -28.18 20.44
N HIS A 111 -1.25 -28.06 21.13
CA HIS A 111 -0.26 -27.03 20.83
C HIS A 111 0.39 -27.23 19.45
N ALA A 112 0.65 -28.47 19.03
CA ALA A 112 1.20 -28.79 17.70
C ALA A 112 0.26 -28.37 16.57
N VAL A 113 -1.04 -28.62 16.74
CA VAL A 113 -2.06 -28.23 15.77
C VAL A 113 -2.16 -26.70 15.64
N LYS A 114 -2.18 -25.97 16.76
CA LYS A 114 -2.17 -24.50 16.74
C LYS A 114 -0.96 -23.97 16.00
N PHE A 115 0.18 -24.58 16.26
CA PHE A 115 1.44 -24.21 15.65
C PHE A 115 1.48 -24.43 14.14
N SER A 116 0.98 -25.59 13.67
CA SER A 116 0.77 -25.88 12.25
C SER A 116 -0.13 -24.84 11.57
N ASN A 117 -1.16 -24.35 12.25
CA ASN A 117 -2.02 -23.29 11.72
C ASN A 117 -1.30 -21.95 11.58
N VAL A 118 -0.45 -21.57 12.55
CA VAL A 118 0.39 -20.37 12.44
C VAL A 118 1.35 -20.49 11.25
N ARG A 119 2.02 -21.64 11.10
CA ARG A 119 2.89 -21.92 9.95
C ARG A 119 2.19 -21.72 8.62
N LYS A 120 0.99 -22.30 8.45
CA LYS A 120 0.19 -22.18 7.22
C LYS A 120 -0.11 -20.72 6.88
N ARG A 121 -0.50 -19.91 7.88
CA ARG A 121 -0.79 -18.49 7.67
C ARG A 121 0.45 -17.70 7.27
N VAL A 122 1.60 -17.96 7.90
CA VAL A 122 2.88 -17.32 7.54
C VAL A 122 3.30 -17.69 6.12
N LEU A 123 3.17 -18.96 5.71
CA LEU A 123 3.45 -19.40 4.34
C LEU A 123 2.53 -18.71 3.31
N SER A 124 1.23 -18.61 3.59
CA SER A 124 0.28 -17.89 2.71
C SER A 124 0.65 -16.42 2.55
N LEU A 125 1.09 -15.74 3.62
CA LEU A 125 1.55 -14.36 3.57
C LEU A 125 2.84 -14.22 2.74
N ASN A 126 3.79 -15.14 2.92
CA ASN A 126 5.03 -15.18 2.14
C ASN A 126 4.74 -15.33 0.63
N LEU A 127 3.80 -16.21 0.27
CA LEU A 127 3.35 -16.38 -1.12
C LEU A 127 2.69 -15.12 -1.68
N LEU A 128 1.88 -14.43 -0.87
CA LEU A 128 1.26 -13.18 -1.27
C LEU A 128 2.31 -12.08 -1.53
N LEU A 129 3.30 -11.93 -0.64
CA LEU A 129 4.40 -10.97 -0.83
C LEU A 129 5.20 -11.28 -2.09
N LYS A 130 5.57 -12.55 -2.32
CA LYS A 130 6.23 -12.98 -3.56
C LYS A 130 5.39 -12.70 -4.80
N SER A 131 4.05 -12.77 -4.69
CA SER A 131 3.15 -12.40 -5.78
C SER A 131 3.11 -10.89 -6.02
N ILE A 132 3.17 -10.07 -4.97
CA ILE A 132 3.20 -8.60 -5.09
C ILE A 132 4.51 -8.18 -5.75
N GLN A 133 5.65 -8.70 -5.30
CA GLN A 133 6.95 -8.38 -5.86
C GLN A 133 7.03 -8.71 -7.35
N ARG A 134 6.56 -9.91 -7.76
CA ARG A 134 6.47 -10.27 -9.18
C ARG A 134 5.59 -9.32 -10.00
N ARG A 135 4.52 -8.77 -9.43
CA ARG A 135 3.66 -7.80 -10.14
C ARG A 135 4.38 -6.46 -10.33
N VAL A 136 5.13 -6.01 -9.33
CA VAL A 136 5.94 -4.80 -9.41
C VAL A 136 7.07 -4.98 -10.42
N ASP A 137 7.79 -6.09 -10.37
CA ASP A 137 8.83 -6.43 -11.35
C ASP A 137 8.29 -6.44 -12.78
N ASN A 138 7.07 -6.95 -12.97
CA ASN A 138 6.41 -6.92 -14.27
C ASN A 138 6.08 -5.49 -14.73
N ILE A 139 5.60 -4.63 -13.82
CA ILE A 139 5.35 -3.21 -14.10
C ILE A 139 6.67 -2.51 -14.47
N ASP A 140 7.73 -2.69 -13.69
CA ASP A 140 9.05 -2.09 -13.95
C ASP A 140 9.61 -2.53 -15.32
N ARG A 141 9.48 -3.82 -15.64
CA ARG A 141 9.89 -4.36 -16.94
C ARG A 141 9.05 -3.80 -18.09
N MET A 142 7.74 -3.61 -17.90
CA MET A 142 6.85 -3.01 -18.90
C MET A 142 7.16 -1.53 -19.11
N LEU A 143 7.42 -0.77 -18.04
CA LEU A 143 7.85 0.62 -18.10
C LEU A 143 9.21 0.76 -18.80
N SER A 144 10.16 -0.12 -18.49
CA SER A 144 11.47 -0.18 -19.13
C SER A 144 11.37 -0.50 -20.64
N MET A 145 10.47 -1.41 -21.02
CA MET A 145 10.17 -1.71 -22.43
C MET A 145 9.44 -0.56 -23.15
N GLY A 146 8.52 0.12 -22.49
CA GLY A 146 7.83 1.30 -23.04
C GLY A 146 8.81 2.43 -23.38
N LEU A 147 9.74 2.70 -22.47
CA LEU A 147 10.81 3.70 -22.67
C LEU A 147 11.75 3.36 -23.83
N GLN A 148 12.04 2.06 -24.05
CA GLN A 148 12.80 1.59 -25.20
C GLN A 148 12.06 1.82 -26.53
N HIS A 149 10.74 1.59 -26.55
CA HIS A 149 9.91 1.79 -27.74
C HIS A 149 9.82 3.26 -28.16
N ASP A 150 9.73 4.19 -27.21
CA ASP A 150 9.75 5.62 -27.49
C ASP A 150 11.14 6.12 -27.93
N CYS A 151 12.20 5.55 -27.37
CA CYS A 151 13.58 5.84 -27.80
C CYS A 151 13.83 5.36 -29.23
N HIS A 152 13.38 4.15 -29.58
CA HIS A 152 13.50 3.61 -30.93
C HIS A 152 12.66 4.41 -31.94
N ARG A 153 11.44 4.83 -31.57
CA ARG A 153 10.59 5.67 -32.42
C ARG A 153 11.22 7.03 -32.69
N ARG A 154 11.81 7.70 -31.69
CA ARG A 154 12.51 8.98 -31.91
C ARG A 154 13.73 8.84 -32.82
N PHE A 155 14.52 7.77 -32.69
CA PHE A 155 15.70 7.53 -33.52
C PHE A 155 15.37 7.28 -35.01
N LEU A 156 14.26 6.58 -35.28
CA LEU A 156 13.76 6.35 -36.63
C LEU A 156 13.24 7.64 -37.28
N THR A 157 12.57 8.51 -36.50
CA THR A 157 12.06 9.79 -37.00
C THR A 157 13.16 10.81 -37.26
N THR A 158 14.22 10.85 -36.43
CA THR A 158 15.36 11.74 -36.68
C THR A 158 16.22 11.26 -37.85
N SER A 159 16.39 9.94 -38.01
CA SER A 159 17.11 9.38 -39.16
C SER A 159 16.38 9.61 -40.48
N THR A 160 15.06 9.45 -40.53
CA THR A 160 14.27 9.72 -41.75
C THR A 160 14.23 11.20 -42.09
N LEU A 161 14.10 12.10 -41.11
CA LEU A 161 14.21 13.54 -41.33
C LEU A 161 15.61 13.96 -41.80
N ALA A 162 16.68 13.36 -41.26
CA ALA A 162 18.06 13.65 -41.69
C ALA A 162 18.34 13.19 -43.14
N VAL A 163 17.79 12.04 -43.56
CA VAL A 163 17.90 11.57 -44.96
C VAL A 163 17.12 12.48 -45.92
N CYS A 164 15.97 13.00 -45.50
CA CYS A 164 15.21 13.98 -46.27
C CYS A 164 15.94 15.33 -46.40
N TYR A 165 16.63 15.78 -45.34
CA TYR A 165 17.36 17.06 -45.34
C TYR A 165 18.64 17.06 -46.18
N TRP A 166 19.19 15.87 -46.48
CA TRP A 166 20.39 15.72 -47.31
C TRP A 166 20.08 15.45 -48.79
N SER A 167 18.80 15.29 -49.13
CA SER A 167 18.32 15.06 -50.52
C SER A 167 17.77 16.34 -51.18
N PHE A 168 18.04 17.51 -50.59
CA PHE A 168 17.78 18.83 -51.16
C PHE A 168 19.09 19.62 -51.19
#